data_AF-A0A1Y1LWB2-F1
#
_entry.id   AF-A0A1Y1LWB2-F1
#
_cell.length_a   1.000
_cell.length_b   1.000
_cell.length_c   1.000
_cell.angle_alpha   90.00
_cell.angle_beta   90.00
_cell.angle_gamma   90.00
#
_symmetry.space_group_name_H-M   'P 1'
#
loop_
_entity.id
_entity.type
_entity.pdbx_description
1 polymer ?
#
loop_
_entity_poly.entity_id
_entity_poly.type
_entity_poly.pdbx_seq_one_letter_code
_entity_poly.pdbx_strand_id
1 'polypeptide(L)'
;CLYMTTERKYYRRGSSFIKRSLREKEYYQGLNGPCVPRLSKERLQNEAECLRFIRSKTDIPVPAVYADFEDDGAYYLVTEFIQGVELNDLPLEKKALVME
;
A
#
# COMPACT_ATOMS: atom_id res chain seq x y z
N CYS A 1 0.29 -4.08 -13.86
CA CYS A 1 -0.36 -3.24 -12.82
C CYS A 1 -1.61 -4.00 -12.41
N LEU A 2 -1.82 -4.27 -11.12
CA LEU A 2 -3.04 -4.94 -10.65
C LEU A 2 -4.20 -3.96 -10.58
N TYR A 3 -3.97 -2.81 -9.94
CA TYR A 3 -4.98 -1.77 -9.76
C TYR A 3 -4.30 -0.40 -9.72
N MET A 4 -5.06 0.65 -10.02
CA MET A 4 -4.62 2.04 -10.00
C MET A 4 -5.73 2.89 -9.40
N THR A 5 -5.36 3.78 -8.47
CA THR A 5 -6.22 4.84 -7.96
C THR A 5 -5.73 6.19 -8.44
N THR A 6 -6.45 7.25 -8.06
CA THR A 6 -5.99 8.64 -8.20
C THR A 6 -4.70 8.94 -7.47
N GLU A 7 -4.27 8.07 -6.55
CA GLU A 7 -3.12 8.32 -5.68
C GLU A 7 -1.93 7.40 -5.99
N ARG A 8 -2.18 6.14 -6.40
CA ARG A 8 -1.17 5.07 -6.40
C ARG A 8 -1.44 3.99 -7.45
N LYS A 9 -0.38 3.29 -7.85
CA LYS A 9 -0.44 2.01 -8.58
C LYS A 9 -0.01 0.85 -7.68
N TYR A 10 -0.64 -0.30 -7.90
CA TYR A 10 -0.41 -1.52 -7.14
C TYR A 10 0.08 -2.64 -8.04
N TYR A 11 1.04 -3.42 -7.56
CA TYR A 11 1.62 -4.56 -8.27
C TYR A 11 1.81 -5.73 -7.32
N ARG A 12 1.79 -6.94 -7.88
CA ARG A 12 2.25 -8.16 -7.20
C ARG A 12 3.33 -8.80 -8.08
N ARG A 13 4.45 -9.16 -7.47
CA ARG A 13 5.57 -9.84 -8.12
C ARG A 13 6.08 -10.92 -7.17
N GLY A 14 5.87 -12.19 -7.52
CA GLY A 14 6.20 -13.31 -6.63
C GLY A 14 5.53 -13.16 -5.26
N SER A 15 6.33 -13.23 -4.20
CA SER A 15 5.93 -13.04 -2.80
C SER A 15 5.97 -11.57 -2.33
N SER A 16 6.04 -10.62 -3.26
CA SER A 16 6.06 -9.19 -2.95
C SER A 16 4.82 -8.46 -3.44
N PHE A 17 4.32 -7.55 -2.59
CA PHE A 17 3.31 -6.56 -2.94
C PHE A 17 3.98 -5.18 -3.04
N ILE A 18 3.67 -4.44 -4.09
CA ILE A 18 4.33 -3.17 -4.36
C ILE A 18 3.27 -2.08 -4.49
N LYS A 19 3.40 -1.05 -3.65
CA LYS A 19 2.67 0.21 -3.77
C LYS A 19 3.61 1.23 -4.40
N ARG A 20 3.13 1.98 -5.37
CA ARG A 20 3.91 3.03 -6.05
C ARG A 20 3.12 4.32 -6.13
N SER A 21 3.72 5.47 -5.80
CA SER A 21 3.11 6.77 -6.07
C SER A 21 2.96 6.99 -7.58
N LEU A 22 2.00 7.81 -7.99
CA LEU A 22 1.89 8.19 -9.40
C LEU A 22 3.06 9.09 -9.81
N ARG A 23 3.52 8.92 -11.05
CA ARG A 23 4.40 9.88 -11.73
C ARG A 23 3.55 11.04 -12.24
N GLU A 24 4.18 12.18 -12.52
CA GLU A 24 3.46 13.35 -13.05
C GLU A 24 2.67 13.05 -14.33
N LYS A 25 3.28 12.30 -15.25
CA LYS A 25 2.62 11.84 -16.49
C LYS A 25 1.45 10.86 -16.27
N GLU A 26 1.29 10.36 -15.04
CA GLU A 26 0.24 9.42 -14.65
C GLU A 26 -0.86 10.09 -13.84
N TYR A 27 -0.72 11.38 -13.52
CA TYR A 27 -1.76 12.12 -12.80
C TYR A 27 -3.03 12.24 -13.65
N TYR A 28 -4.17 12.11 -12.97
CA TYR A 28 -5.47 12.32 -13.59
C TYR A 28 -5.58 13.76 -14.05
N GLN A 29 -5.97 13.96 -15.30
CA GLN A 29 -6.16 15.29 -15.87
C GLN A 29 -7.56 15.78 -15.52
N GLY A 30 -7.65 16.82 -14.68
CA GLY A 30 -8.90 17.50 -14.34
C GLY A 30 -9.10 18.76 -15.19
N LEU A 31 -10.27 19.39 -15.03
CA LEU A 31 -10.62 20.64 -15.73
C LEU A 31 -9.64 21.80 -15.44
N ASN A 32 -9.04 21.81 -14.25
CA ASN A 32 -8.11 22.86 -13.79
C ASN A 32 -6.64 22.40 -13.82
N GLY A 33 -6.31 21.37 -14.60
CA GLY A 33 -4.97 20.77 -14.67
C GLY A 33 -4.86 19.43 -13.93
N PRO A 34 -3.63 18.90 -13.79
CA PRO A 34 -3.41 17.58 -13.20
C PRO A 34 -3.80 17.56 -11.72
N CYS A 35 -4.55 16.53 -11.32
CA CYS A 35 -4.85 16.24 -9.94
C CYS A 35 -3.62 15.63 -9.27
N VAL A 36 -2.85 16.47 -8.57
CA VAL A 36 -1.63 16.07 -7.88
C VAL A 36 -1.98 15.41 -6.54
N PRO A 37 -1.62 14.13 -6.32
CA PRO A 37 -1.89 13.44 -5.06
C PRO A 37 -1.14 14.08 -3.89
N ARG A 38 -1.84 14.42 -2.81
CA ARG A 38 -1.24 15.13 -1.67
C ARG A 38 -0.29 14.22 -0.90
N LEU A 39 0.96 14.69 -0.72
CA LEU A 39 1.99 14.03 0.09
C LEU A 39 2.19 12.55 -0.32
N SER A 40 2.17 12.28 -1.63
CA SER A 40 2.10 10.92 -2.16
C SER A 40 3.28 10.05 -1.74
N LYS A 41 4.47 10.65 -1.72
CA LYS A 41 5.73 10.05 -1.28
C LYS A 41 5.77 9.89 0.24
N GLU A 42 5.52 10.97 0.97
CA GLU A 42 5.61 11.00 2.43
C GLU A 42 4.63 10.02 3.08
N ARG A 43 3.44 9.84 2.49
CA ARG A 43 2.46 8.85 2.96
C ARG A 43 2.94 7.41 2.76
N LEU A 44 3.74 7.12 1.74
CA LEU A 44 4.34 5.79 1.55
C LEU A 44 5.55 5.58 2.47
N GLN A 45 6.37 6.62 2.68
CA GLN A 45 7.45 6.59 3.68
C GLN A 45 6.92 6.35 5.08
N ASN A 46 5.87 7.09 5.47
CA ASN A 46 5.21 6.89 6.74
C ASN A 46 4.67 5.48 6.89
N GLU A 47 4.06 4.92 5.83
CA GLU A 47 3.60 3.52 5.85
C GLU A 47 4.76 2.53 6.07
N ALA A 48 5.88 2.72 5.36
CA ALA A 48 7.07 1.88 5.52
C ALA A 48 7.60 1.90 6.96
N GLU A 49 7.75 3.10 7.53
CA GLU A 49 8.22 3.29 8.90
C GLU A 49 7.23 2.75 9.94
N CYS A 50 5.92 2.95 9.75
CA CYS A 50 4.91 2.37 10.62
C CYS A 50 4.95 0.84 10.64
N LEU A 51 5.10 0.19 9.46
CA LEU A 51 5.21 -1.26 9.37
C LEU A 51 6.46 -1.78 10.09
N ARG A 52 7.62 -1.12 9.90
CA ARG A 52 8.86 -1.45 10.61
C ARG A 52 8.71 -1.27 12.12
N PHE A 53 8.08 -0.17 12.55
CA PHE A 53 7.83 0.12 13.95
C PHE A 53 6.95 -0.96 14.59
N ILE A 54 5.77 -1.24 14.04
CA ILE A 54 4.82 -2.22 14.60
C ILE A 54 5.49 -3.59 14.71
N ARG A 55 6.18 -4.03 13.64
CA ARG A 55 6.88 -5.32 13.62
C ARG A 55 8.00 -5.42 14.65
N SER A 56 8.69 -4.30 14.94
CA SER A 56 9.80 -4.29 15.91
C SER A 56 9.35 -4.10 17.36
N LYS A 57 8.12 -3.62 17.60
CA LYS A 57 7.62 -3.25 18.93
C LYS A 57 6.48 -4.09 19.44
N THR A 58 5.86 -4.92 18.60
CA THR A 58 4.67 -5.69 18.95
C THR A 58 4.71 -7.07 18.27
N ASP A 59 3.88 -7.99 18.77
CA ASP A 59 3.65 -9.29 18.14
C ASP A 59 2.52 -9.26 17.09
N ILE A 60 2.01 -8.07 16.73
CA ILE A 60 0.95 -7.93 15.73
C ILE A 60 1.54 -8.28 14.36
N PRO A 61 0.96 -9.25 13.63
CA PRO A 61 1.46 -9.64 12.33
C PRO A 61 1.21 -8.53 11.32
N VAL A 62 2.29 -7.95 10.80
CA VAL A 62 2.27 -6.97 9.71
C VAL A 62 3.24 -7.38 8.60
N PRO A 63 2.95 -7.04 7.33
CA PRO A 63 3.84 -7.35 6.20
C PRO A 63 5.26 -6.84 6.44
N ALA A 64 6.26 -7.67 6.17
CA ALA A 64 7.65 -7.22 6.18
C ALA A 64 7.87 -6.15 5.10
N VAL A 65 8.59 -5.07 5.42
CA VAL A 65 9.07 -4.12 4.41
C VAL A 65 10.38 -4.66 3.85
N TYR A 66 10.40 -5.01 2.55
CA TYR A 66 11.61 -5.47 1.87
C TYR A 66 12.47 -4.31 1.40
N ALA A 67 11.84 -3.27 0.83
CA ALA A 67 12.52 -2.06 0.38
C ALA A 67 11.52 -0.93 0.20
N ASP A 68 12.00 0.31 0.32
CA ASP A 68 11.31 1.50 -0.13
C ASP A 68 12.32 2.51 -0.68
N PHE A 69 12.02 3.09 -1.84
CA PHE A 69 12.98 3.90 -2.59
C PHE A 69 12.27 4.77 -3.64
N GLU A 70 12.99 5.75 -4.15
CA GLU A 70 12.55 6.57 -5.27
C GLU A 70 13.21 6.11 -6.57
N ASP A 71 12.41 5.98 -7.63
CA ASP A 71 12.87 5.63 -8.97
C ASP A 71 11.95 6.27 -10.03
N ASP A 72 12.53 6.86 -11.08
CA ASP A 72 11.82 7.55 -12.17
C ASP A 72 10.66 8.45 -11.70
N GLY A 73 10.94 9.33 -10.72
CA GLY A 73 9.99 10.31 -10.18
C GLY A 73 8.81 9.69 -9.43
N ALA A 74 8.90 8.43 -9.00
CA ALA A 74 7.91 7.77 -8.16
C ALA A 74 8.54 7.10 -6.95
N TYR A 75 7.82 7.09 -5.84
CA TYR A 75 8.20 6.36 -4.64
C TYR A 75 7.59 4.96 -4.65
N TYR A 76 8.41 3.98 -4.32
CA TYR A 76 8.04 2.56 -4.26
C TYR A 76 8.11 2.11 -2.82
N LEU A 77 7.10 1.36 -2.39
CA LEU A 77 7.08 0.60 -1.16
C LEU A 77 6.86 -0.87 -1.53
N VAL A 78 7.86 -1.70 -1.27
CA VAL A 78 7.88 -3.14 -1.53
C VAL A 78 7.74 -3.87 -0.21
N THR A 79 6.65 -4.61 -0.05
CA THR A 79 6.35 -5.40 1.14
C THR A 79 6.17 -6.87 0.81
N GLU A 80 6.17 -7.69 1.85
CA GLU A 80 5.65 -9.05 1.80
C GLU A 80 4.20 -9.06 1.28
N PHE A 81 3.90 -10.00 0.37
CA PHE A 81 2.54 -10.31 -0.02
C PHE A 81 1.98 -11.36 0.93
N ILE A 82 0.97 -10.99 1.72
CA ILE A 82 0.30 -11.89 2.65
C ILE A 82 -0.75 -12.69 1.90
N GLN A 83 -0.65 -14.02 1.97
CA GLN A 83 -1.67 -14.92 1.43
C GLN A 83 -2.85 -14.99 2.38
N GLY A 84 -4.04 -14.71 1.87
CA GLY A 84 -5.27 -14.73 2.65
C GLY A 84 -6.46 -14.20 1.85
N VAL A 85 -7.58 -14.03 2.54
CA VAL A 85 -8.77 -13.36 2.02
C VAL A 85 -9.02 -12.10 2.82
N GLU A 86 -9.65 -11.11 2.20
CA GLU A 86 -10.09 -9.93 2.93
C GLU A 86 -11.17 -10.30 3.95
N LEU A 87 -11.27 -9.52 5.02
CA LEU A 87 -12.27 -9.75 6.05
C LEU A 87 -13.70 -9.67 5.49
N ASN A 88 -13.92 -8.88 4.44
CA ASN A 88 -15.22 -8.78 3.79
C ASN A 88 -15.65 -10.11 3.14
N ASP A 89 -14.69 -10.79 2.50
CA ASP A 89 -14.91 -12.05 1.78
C ASP A 89 -14.85 -13.29 2.68
N LEU A 90 -14.48 -13.13 3.95
CA LEU A 90 -14.48 -14.22 4.90
C LEU A 90 -15.93 -14.70 5.13
N PRO A 91 -16.22 -16.01 5.10
CA PRO A 91 -17.56 -16.52 5.43
C PRO A 91 -18.01 -16.08 6.82
N LEU A 92 -19.28 -15.74 6.99
CA LEU A 92 -19.81 -15.22 8.27
C LEU A 92 -19.55 -16.18 9.45
N GLU A 93 -19.64 -17.49 9.20
CA GLU A 93 -19.34 -18.55 10.18
C GLU A 93 -17.90 -18.50 10.71
N LYS A 94 -16.98 -17.89 9.96
CA LYS A 94 -15.57 -17.71 10.33
C LYS A 94 -15.28 -16.30 10.87
N LYS A 95 -16.26 -15.39 10.89
CA LYS A 95 -16.13 -14.07 11.53
C LYS A 95 -16.52 -14.23 12.99
N ALA A 96 -15.56 -14.07 13.90
CA ALA A 96 -15.88 -14.01 15.32
C ALA A 96 -16.79 -12.80 15.60
N LEU A 97 -17.88 -13.03 16.33
CA LEU A 97 -18.72 -11.95 16.84
C LEU A 97 -17.95 -11.22 17.94
N VAL A 98 -17.67 -9.95 17.74
CA VAL A 98 -17.13 -9.09 18.79
C VAL A 98 -18.30 -8.73 19.69
N MET A 99 -18.32 -9.26 20.91
CA MET A 99 -19.25 -8.79 21.94
C MET A 99 -18.61 -7.59 22.66
N GLU A 100 -19.41 -6.56 22.93
CA GLU A 100 -19.02 -5.37 23.71
C GLU A 100 -18.81 -5.68 25.20
#